data_AF-A0A4Q5SK16-F1
#
_entry.id   AF-A0A4Q5SK16-F1
#
_cell.length_a   1.000
_cell.length_b   1.000
_cell.length_c   1.000
_cell.angle_alpha   90.00
_cell.angle_beta   90.00
_cell.angle_gamma   90.00
#
_symmetry.space_group_name_H-M   'P 1'
#
loop_
_entity.id
_entity.type
_entity.pdbx_description
1 polymer ?
#
loop_
_entity_poly.entity_id
_entity_poly.type
_entity_poly.pdbx_seq_one_letter_code
_entity_poly.pdbx_strand_id
1 'polypeptide(L)'
;MSGEQSAPAGTPRVLHIHGSLARGNPQAERCVRLVEAFGGRLRHTMAAADGDFGACDGLTRGISCERRESFPPLSGLPTPGRLQRIARTMVDYHLVLTYGRAGIGAALAHTSFNQVYPLPPLIHHEDGSDESPSDRRGLWSKWLRRLGLGKSSGVVVPTEHMEAVALVDWQQ
;
A
#
# COMPACT_ATOMS: atom_id res chain seq x y z
N MET A 1 -18.23 23.03 18.23
CA MET A 1 -18.61 21.60 18.29
C MET A 1 -18.39 21.02 16.90
N SER A 2 -17.21 20.45 16.65
CA SER A 2 -16.84 19.92 15.34
C SER A 2 -17.36 18.49 15.23
N GLY A 3 -18.35 18.26 14.39
CA GLY A 3 -18.89 16.93 14.13
C GLY A 3 -17.88 16.10 13.34
N GLU A 4 -17.30 15.10 14.00
CA GLU A 4 -16.56 14.05 13.34
C GLU A 4 -17.56 13.26 12.48
N GLN A 5 -17.51 13.44 11.16
CA GLN A 5 -18.37 12.69 10.25
C GLN A 5 -17.93 11.23 10.27
N SER A 6 -18.55 10.43 11.15
CA SER A 6 -18.44 8.98 11.08
C SER A 6 -19.13 8.53 9.79
N ALA A 7 -18.37 7.93 8.88
CA ALA A 7 -18.91 7.45 7.61
C ALA A 7 -20.09 6.48 7.83
N PRO A 8 -21.12 6.46 6.96
CA PRO A 8 -22.29 5.63 7.16
C PRO A 8 -21.94 4.13 7.31
N ALA A 9 -22.79 3.39 8.02
CA ALA A 9 -22.66 1.93 8.10
C ALA A 9 -22.67 1.34 6.68
N GLY A 10 -21.68 0.50 6.36
CA GLY A 10 -21.51 -0.08 5.02
C GLY A 10 -20.49 0.63 4.10
N THR A 11 -19.87 1.73 4.53
CA THR A 11 -18.77 2.34 3.75
C THR A 11 -17.56 1.39 3.65
N PRO A 12 -17.06 1.07 2.44
CA PRO A 12 -15.93 0.17 2.25
C PRO A 12 -14.67 0.66 2.98
N ARG A 13 -13.97 -0.28 3.63
CA ARG A 13 -12.71 -0.04 4.35
C ARG A 13 -11.51 -0.31 3.44
N VAL A 14 -10.61 0.66 3.33
CA VAL A 14 -9.40 0.58 2.50
C VAL A 14 -8.16 0.71 3.38
N LEU A 15 -7.26 -0.27 3.31
CA LEU A 15 -5.97 -0.23 3.98
C LEU A 15 -4.90 0.26 3.00
N HIS A 16 -4.19 1.32 3.34
CA HIS A 16 -3.06 1.87 2.61
C HIS A 16 -1.75 1.51 3.32
N ILE A 17 -0.85 0.79 2.67
CA ILE A 17 0.40 0.29 3.26
C ILE A 17 1.60 0.94 2.56
N HIS A 18 2.31 1.77 3.31
CA HIS A 18 3.49 2.52 2.87
C HIS A 18 4.74 2.11 3.65
N GLY A 19 5.90 2.32 3.04
CA GLY A 19 7.17 2.35 3.78
C GLY A 19 7.21 3.54 4.73
N SER A 20 6.83 4.71 4.25
CA SER A 20 6.76 5.97 4.97
C SER A 20 5.64 6.85 4.43
N LEU A 21 4.94 7.57 5.30
CA LEU A 21 4.01 8.65 4.94
C LEU A 21 4.58 10.01 5.40
N ALA A 22 5.91 10.16 5.40
CA ALA A 22 6.57 11.42 5.71
C ALA A 22 6.11 12.56 4.79
N ARG A 23 5.98 13.76 5.36
CA ARG A 23 5.65 14.98 4.62
C ARG A 23 6.69 15.23 3.50
N GLY A 24 6.21 15.59 2.31
CA GLY A 24 7.07 15.83 1.16
C GLY A 24 7.49 14.57 0.40
N ASN A 25 7.14 13.36 0.88
CA ASN A 25 7.27 12.15 0.09
C ASN A 25 6.26 12.20 -1.09
N PRO A 26 6.69 12.21 -2.37
CA PRO A 26 5.80 12.41 -3.50
C PRO A 26 4.67 11.38 -3.60
N GLN A 27 4.95 10.13 -3.24
CA GLN A 27 3.99 9.03 -3.27
C GLN A 27 2.96 9.17 -2.13
N ALA A 28 3.40 9.53 -0.93
CA ALA A 28 2.53 9.82 0.21
C ALA A 28 1.61 11.01 -0.08
N GLU A 29 2.16 12.10 -0.62
CA GLU A 29 1.38 13.29 -1.00
C GLU A 29 0.33 12.97 -2.08
N ARG A 30 0.66 12.08 -3.03
CA ARG A 30 -0.33 11.60 -4.02
C ARG A 30 -1.42 10.76 -3.37
N CYS A 31 -1.07 9.89 -2.42
CA CYS A 31 -2.03 9.09 -1.65
C CYS A 31 -3.00 9.99 -0.87
N VAL A 32 -2.49 11.02 -0.19
CA VAL A 32 -3.30 12.00 0.55
C VAL A 32 -4.30 12.70 -0.36
N ARG A 33 -3.88 13.19 -1.54
CA ARG A 33 -4.83 13.79 -2.52
C ARG A 33 -5.92 12.81 -2.98
N LEU A 34 -5.60 11.53 -3.13
CA LEU A 34 -6.60 10.51 -3.46
C LEU A 34 -7.60 10.34 -2.31
N VAL A 35 -7.11 10.26 -1.06
CA VAL A 35 -7.97 10.19 0.13
C VAL A 35 -8.90 11.41 0.21
N GLU A 36 -8.39 12.62 -0.06
CA GLU A 36 -9.23 13.82 -0.12
C GLU A 36 -10.29 13.74 -1.22
N ALA A 37 -9.90 13.28 -2.41
CA ALA A 37 -10.84 13.15 -3.52
C ALA A 37 -11.94 12.12 -3.23
N PHE A 38 -11.63 11.01 -2.55
CA PHE A 38 -12.63 10.02 -2.14
C PHE A 38 -13.51 10.52 -0.99
N GLY A 39 -12.94 11.27 -0.04
CA GLY A 39 -13.65 11.79 1.12
C GLY A 39 -14.37 10.68 1.90
N GLY A 40 -15.56 10.97 2.42
CA GLY A 40 -16.35 10.01 3.20
C GLY A 40 -16.92 8.81 2.41
N ARG A 41 -16.63 8.68 1.11
CA ARG A 41 -17.07 7.54 0.29
C ARG A 41 -16.32 6.25 0.61
N LEU A 42 -15.15 6.36 1.26
CA LEU A 42 -14.33 5.23 1.71
C LEU A 42 -13.84 5.51 3.14
N ARG A 43 -13.62 4.45 3.91
CA ARG A 43 -12.97 4.53 5.23
C ARG A 43 -11.49 4.17 5.06
N HIS A 44 -10.62 5.16 5.20
CA HIS A 44 -9.19 5.01 4.96
C HIS A 44 -8.43 4.69 6.25
N THR A 45 -7.64 3.61 6.23
CA THR A 45 -6.66 3.31 7.28
C THR A 45 -5.26 3.32 6.67
N MET A 46 -4.35 4.07 7.29
CA MET A 46 -2.97 4.25 6.88
C MET A 46 -2.05 3.40 7.75
N ALA A 47 -1.12 2.68 7.13
CA ALA A 47 -0.03 2.00 7.79
C ALA A 47 1.30 2.47 7.18
N ALA A 48 2.23 2.92 8.02
CA ALA A 48 3.58 3.30 7.64
C ALA A 48 4.57 2.40 8.40
N ALA A 49 5.53 1.82 7.69
CA ALA A 49 6.48 0.87 8.30
C ALA A 49 7.47 1.56 9.27
N ASP A 50 7.75 2.84 9.06
CA ASP A 50 8.59 3.67 9.92
C ASP A 50 7.80 4.45 10.99
N GLY A 51 6.47 4.36 10.96
CA GLY A 51 5.57 5.09 11.87
C GLY A 51 5.40 6.58 11.55
N ASP A 52 5.95 7.09 10.44
CA ASP A 52 5.77 8.48 10.03
C ASP A 52 4.47 8.65 9.24
N PHE A 53 3.61 9.56 9.67
CA PHE A 53 2.32 9.91 9.04
C PHE A 53 2.22 11.40 8.65
N GLY A 54 3.33 12.12 8.57
CA GLY A 54 3.35 13.59 8.42
C GLY A 54 2.63 14.14 7.19
N ALA A 55 2.51 13.37 6.10
CA ALA A 55 1.73 13.75 4.92
C ALA A 55 0.22 13.83 5.24
N CYS A 56 -0.28 12.95 6.12
CA CYS A 56 -1.70 12.93 6.51
C CYS A 56 -2.11 14.18 7.31
N ASP A 57 -1.17 14.90 7.90
CA ASP A 57 -1.44 16.17 8.58
C ASP A 57 -1.85 17.28 7.60
N GLY A 58 -1.67 17.07 6.28
CA GLY A 58 -2.12 17.97 5.22
C GLY A 58 -3.59 17.83 4.82
N LEU A 59 -4.32 16.85 5.37
CA LEU A 59 -5.71 16.58 4.99
C LEU A 59 -6.65 17.76 5.31
N THR A 60 -7.54 18.04 4.36
CA THR A 60 -8.61 19.03 4.51
C THR A 60 -9.50 18.73 5.71
N ARG A 61 -9.88 19.79 6.46
CA ARG A 61 -10.73 19.67 7.65
C ARG A 61 -12.03 18.91 7.32
N GLY A 62 -12.29 17.85 8.08
CA GLY A 62 -13.48 17.00 7.92
C GLY A 62 -13.23 15.71 7.12
N ILE A 63 -12.05 15.57 6.50
CA ILE A 63 -11.58 14.30 5.93
C ILE A 63 -10.56 13.73 6.91
N SER A 64 -10.76 12.48 7.33
CA SER A 64 -9.86 11.79 8.24
C SER A 64 -9.49 10.41 7.73
N CYS A 65 -8.32 9.94 8.16
CA CYS A 65 -7.87 8.56 8.01
C CYS A 65 -7.43 8.03 9.36
N GLU A 66 -7.70 6.76 9.62
CA GLU A 66 -7.17 6.05 10.78
C GLU A 66 -5.66 5.83 10.60
N ARG A 67 -4.85 6.04 11.64
CA ARG A 67 -3.41 5.77 11.63
C ARG A 67 -3.13 4.50 12.41
N ARG A 68 -2.55 3.51 11.75
CA ARG A 68 -2.15 2.24 12.36
C ARG A 68 -0.67 2.30 12.72
N GLU A 69 -0.40 2.81 13.91
CA GLU A 69 0.98 3.03 14.42
C GLU A 69 1.76 1.72 14.60
N SER A 70 1.08 0.63 14.94
CA SER A 70 1.70 -0.70 15.04
C SER A 70 1.43 -1.53 13.79
N PHE A 71 2.44 -1.67 12.95
CA PHE A 71 2.43 -2.51 11.75
C PHE A 71 3.64 -3.45 11.71
N PRO A 72 3.50 -4.71 11.24
CA PRO A 72 4.64 -5.59 11.11
C PRO A 72 5.70 -5.02 10.14
N PRO A 73 7.01 -5.21 10.39
CA PRO A 73 8.05 -4.70 9.51
C PRO A 73 7.92 -5.18 8.06
N LEU A 74 7.87 -4.23 7.12
CA LEU A 74 7.79 -4.51 5.68
C LEU A 74 9.12 -4.96 5.08
N SER A 75 10.24 -4.49 5.63
CA SER A 75 11.60 -4.85 5.22
C SER A 75 12.11 -6.12 5.94
N GLY A 76 13.15 -6.73 5.38
CA GLY A 76 13.81 -7.93 5.90
C GLY A 76 13.55 -9.19 5.08
N LEU A 77 14.02 -10.34 5.57
CA LEU A 77 13.88 -11.62 4.89
C LEU A 77 12.41 -12.07 4.83
N PRO A 78 11.93 -12.60 3.70
CA PRO A 78 10.52 -13.02 3.53
C PRO A 78 10.24 -14.36 4.22
N THR A 79 10.43 -14.43 5.54
CA THR A 79 10.14 -15.65 6.31
C THR A 79 8.64 -15.88 6.42
N PRO A 80 8.16 -17.15 6.42
CA PRO A 80 6.72 -17.45 6.48
C PRO A 80 6.00 -16.76 7.64
N GLY A 81 6.58 -16.75 8.85
CA GLY A 81 5.98 -16.10 10.02
C GLY A 81 5.91 -14.56 9.93
N ARG A 82 6.83 -13.91 9.20
CA ARG A 82 6.73 -12.46 8.96
C ARG A 82 5.63 -12.15 7.95
N LEU A 83 5.61 -12.88 6.83
CA LEU A 83 4.60 -12.72 5.79
C LEU A 83 3.20 -13.02 6.33
N GLN A 84 3.03 -14.07 7.14
CA GLN A 84 1.76 -14.40 7.78
C GLN A 84 1.25 -13.26 8.66
N ARG A 85 2.12 -12.66 9.49
CA ARG A 85 1.74 -11.51 10.33
C ARG A 85 1.28 -10.33 9.50
N ILE A 86 1.97 -10.03 8.39
CA ILE A 86 1.57 -8.95 7.48
C ILE A 86 0.22 -9.28 6.84
N ALA A 87 0.02 -10.50 6.30
CA ALA A 87 -1.23 -10.90 5.65
C ALA A 87 -2.43 -10.81 6.60
N ARG A 88 -2.29 -11.22 7.86
CA ARG A 88 -3.36 -11.09 8.87
C ARG A 88 -3.81 -9.66 9.10
N THR A 89 -2.96 -8.66 8.87
CA THR A 89 -3.36 -7.25 9.03
C THR A 89 -4.38 -6.78 8.00
N MET A 90 -4.58 -7.53 6.91
CA MET A 90 -5.39 -7.17 5.76
C MET A 90 -6.81 -7.75 5.79
N VAL A 91 -7.08 -8.72 6.68
CA VAL A 91 -8.32 -9.54 6.67
C VAL A 91 -9.60 -8.71 6.82
N ASP A 92 -9.60 -7.67 7.65
CA ASP A 92 -10.82 -6.91 7.98
C ASP A 92 -11.12 -5.75 7.01
N TYR A 93 -10.47 -5.73 5.85
CA TYR A 93 -10.59 -4.68 4.84
C TYR A 93 -11.31 -5.18 3.60
N HIS A 94 -11.80 -4.24 2.79
CA HIS A 94 -12.45 -4.51 1.51
C HIS A 94 -11.52 -4.31 0.32
N LEU A 95 -10.44 -3.56 0.53
CA LEU A 95 -9.39 -3.30 -0.46
C LEU A 95 -8.08 -3.02 0.27
N VAL A 96 -6.98 -3.55 -0.27
CA VAL A 96 -5.62 -3.23 0.17
C VAL A 96 -4.89 -2.49 -0.94
N LEU A 97 -4.29 -1.36 -0.59
CA LEU A 97 -3.42 -0.58 -1.46
C LEU A 97 -2.01 -0.63 -0.89
N THR A 98 -1.05 -1.07 -1.71
CA THR A 98 0.37 -1.11 -1.33
C THR A 98 1.17 -0.15 -2.19
N TYR A 99 2.21 0.46 -1.62
CA TYR A 99 2.89 1.58 -2.25
C TYR A 99 4.41 1.40 -2.29
N GLY A 100 4.98 1.62 -3.48
CA GLY A 100 6.42 1.63 -3.74
C GLY A 100 7.12 0.32 -3.43
N ARG A 101 8.45 0.37 -3.43
CA ARG A 101 9.30 -0.79 -3.14
C ARG A 101 9.00 -1.41 -1.78
N ALA A 102 8.72 -0.59 -0.76
CA ALA A 102 8.38 -1.10 0.58
C ALA A 102 7.07 -1.91 0.58
N GLY A 103 6.10 -1.52 -0.25
CA GLY A 103 4.82 -2.20 -0.40
C GLY A 103 4.92 -3.60 -1.00
N ILE A 104 6.00 -3.93 -1.72
CA ILE A 104 6.21 -5.26 -2.32
C ILE A 104 6.25 -6.36 -1.26
N GLY A 105 6.79 -6.09 -0.07
CA GLY A 105 6.78 -7.06 1.03
C GLY A 105 5.35 -7.42 1.48
N ALA A 106 4.45 -6.43 1.49
CA ALA A 106 3.03 -6.64 1.78
C ALA A 106 2.30 -7.36 0.63
N ALA A 107 2.60 -7.02 -0.62
CA ALA A 107 2.06 -7.74 -1.76
C ALA A 107 2.49 -9.21 -1.76
N LEU A 108 3.76 -9.49 -1.45
CA LEU A 108 4.25 -10.87 -1.29
C LEU A 108 3.54 -11.61 -0.16
N ALA A 109 3.31 -10.96 0.98
CA ALA A 109 2.54 -11.56 2.06
C ALA A 109 1.11 -11.89 1.63
N HIS A 110 0.46 -10.97 0.92
CA HIS A 110 -0.88 -11.17 0.36
C HIS A 110 -0.91 -12.35 -0.60
N THR A 111 -0.05 -12.35 -1.61
CA THR A 111 0.05 -13.44 -2.60
C THR A 111 0.32 -14.80 -1.94
N SER A 112 1.19 -14.84 -0.92
CA SER A 112 1.59 -16.08 -0.26
C SER A 112 0.50 -16.68 0.63
N PHE A 113 -0.45 -15.88 1.11
CA PHE A 113 -1.45 -16.31 2.09
C PHE A 113 -2.91 -16.10 1.64
N ASN A 114 -3.15 -15.71 0.38
CA ASN A 114 -4.52 -15.47 -0.13
C ASN A 114 -5.40 -16.74 -0.19
N GLN A 115 -4.81 -17.94 -0.12
CA GLN A 115 -5.54 -19.21 0.01
C GLN A 115 -5.75 -19.64 1.46
N VAL A 116 -5.07 -18.99 2.40
CA VAL A 116 -5.11 -19.32 3.84
C VAL A 116 -6.02 -18.36 4.61
N TYR A 117 -6.05 -17.10 4.18
CA TYR A 117 -6.88 -16.05 4.77
C TYR A 117 -7.84 -15.48 3.74
N PRO A 118 -9.02 -14.99 4.16
CA PRO A 118 -9.96 -14.30 3.27
C PRO A 118 -9.44 -12.89 2.98
N LEU A 119 -8.35 -12.78 2.22
CA LEU A 119 -7.73 -11.50 1.91
C LEU A 119 -8.52 -10.77 0.82
N PRO A 120 -8.77 -9.45 0.96
CA PRO A 120 -9.46 -8.67 -0.05
C PRO A 120 -8.61 -8.48 -1.32
N PRO A 121 -9.19 -7.96 -2.42
CA PRO A 121 -8.42 -7.48 -3.57
C PRO A 121 -7.26 -6.55 -3.15
N LEU A 122 -6.14 -6.67 -3.85
CA LEU A 122 -4.95 -5.84 -3.62
C LEU A 122 -4.57 -5.11 -4.90
N ILE A 123 -4.37 -3.79 -4.81
CA ILE A 123 -3.81 -2.98 -5.90
C ILE A 123 -2.45 -2.44 -5.44
N HIS A 124 -1.46 -2.53 -6.32
CA HIS A 124 -0.12 -2.01 -6.05
C HIS A 124 0.11 -0.70 -6.80
N HIS A 125 0.57 0.33 -6.11
CA HIS A 125 0.96 1.62 -6.68
C HIS A 125 2.48 1.74 -6.70
N GLU A 126 3.05 1.94 -7.88
CA GLU A 126 4.48 2.03 -8.07
C GLU A 126 4.80 3.31 -8.85
N ASP A 127 5.68 4.15 -8.31
CA ASP A 127 6.09 5.41 -8.95
C ASP A 127 7.60 5.63 -9.00
N GLY A 128 8.39 4.68 -8.46
CA GLY A 128 9.84 4.72 -8.47
C GLY A 128 10.47 5.84 -7.63
N SER A 129 9.68 6.54 -6.80
CA SER A 129 10.19 7.65 -5.98
C SER A 129 11.03 7.20 -4.77
N ASP A 130 10.90 5.93 -4.37
CA ASP A 130 11.53 5.36 -3.16
C ASP A 130 12.67 4.37 -3.46
N GLU A 131 13.15 4.31 -4.71
CA GLU A 131 14.24 3.41 -5.12
C GLU A 131 15.20 4.06 -6.11
N SER A 132 16.49 3.69 -6.02
CA SER A 132 17.45 4.07 -7.05
C SER A 132 17.23 3.26 -8.34
N PRO A 133 17.63 3.77 -9.52
CA PRO A 133 17.57 3.00 -10.76
C PRO A 133 18.33 1.67 -10.70
N SER A 134 19.42 1.59 -9.90
CA SER A 134 20.16 0.36 -9.66
C SER A 134 19.36 -0.66 -8.85
N ASP A 135 18.68 -0.23 -7.78
CA ASP A 135 17.87 -1.10 -6.93
C ASP A 135 16.71 -1.71 -7.72
N ARG A 136 16.08 -0.91 -8.59
CA ARG A 136 14.99 -1.35 -9.47
C ARG A 136 15.44 -2.43 -10.45
N ARG A 137 16.64 -2.27 -11.03
CA ARG A 137 17.19 -3.21 -12.03
C ARG A 137 17.74 -4.50 -11.42
N GLY A 138 17.95 -4.53 -10.11
CA GLY A 138 18.46 -5.71 -9.41
C GLY A 138 17.59 -6.95 -9.64
N LEU A 139 18.22 -8.10 -9.92
CA LEU A 139 17.52 -9.35 -10.20
C LEU A 139 16.56 -9.73 -9.07
N TRP A 140 17.01 -9.59 -7.82
CA TRP A 140 16.17 -9.86 -6.65
C TRP A 140 14.92 -8.98 -6.58
N SER A 141 15.06 -7.71 -6.98
CA SER A 141 13.98 -6.72 -7.03
C SER A 141 12.90 -7.12 -8.04
N LYS A 142 13.32 -7.54 -9.25
CA LYS A 142 12.41 -8.04 -10.29
C LYS A 142 11.70 -9.32 -9.85
N TRP A 143 12.44 -10.27 -9.27
CA TRP A 143 11.88 -11.53 -8.76
C TRP A 143 10.84 -11.31 -7.66
N LEU A 144 11.12 -10.42 -6.70
CA LEU A 144 10.17 -10.08 -5.65
C LEU A 144 8.90 -9.43 -6.20
N ARG A 145 9.00 -8.54 -7.20
CA ARG A 145 7.81 -7.96 -7.85
C ARG A 145 7.00 -9.02 -8.58
N ARG A 146 7.66 -9.88 -9.36
CA ARG A 146 7.00 -10.96 -10.09
C ARG A 146 6.24 -11.93 -9.18
N LEU A 147 6.85 -12.32 -8.06
CA LEU A 147 6.21 -13.20 -7.08
C LEU A 147 5.16 -12.46 -6.26
N GLY A 148 5.48 -11.27 -5.78
CA GLY A 148 4.63 -10.54 -4.84
C GLY A 148 3.38 -9.96 -5.48
N LEU A 149 3.45 -9.57 -6.76
CA LEU A 149 2.33 -8.96 -7.47
C LEU A 149 1.48 -9.99 -8.23
N GLY A 150 1.92 -11.24 -8.35
CA GLY A 150 1.27 -12.26 -9.19
C GLY A 150 -0.17 -12.64 -8.80
N LYS A 151 -0.69 -12.15 -7.66
CA LYS A 151 -2.09 -12.27 -7.24
C LYS A 151 -2.74 -10.93 -6.90
N SER A 152 -2.09 -9.81 -7.25
CA SER A 152 -2.69 -8.49 -7.20
C SER A 152 -3.83 -8.40 -8.23
N SER A 153 -4.83 -7.59 -7.93
CA SER A 153 -5.94 -7.28 -8.84
C SER A 153 -5.57 -6.19 -9.85
N GLY A 154 -4.45 -5.51 -9.65
CA GLY A 154 -3.93 -4.52 -10.58
C GLY A 154 -2.67 -3.83 -10.06
N VAL A 155 -1.91 -3.26 -11.00
CA VAL A 155 -0.74 -2.43 -10.74
C VAL A 155 -0.98 -1.06 -11.37
N VAL A 156 -0.75 0.01 -10.61
CA VAL A 156 -0.90 1.39 -11.04
C VAL A 156 0.48 2.03 -11.13
N VAL A 157 0.82 2.53 -12.31
CA VAL A 157 2.07 3.21 -12.61
C VAL A 157 1.82 4.58 -13.24
N PRO A 158 2.70 5.58 -13.05
CA PRO A 158 2.48 6.93 -13.53
C PRO A 158 2.82 7.15 -15.01
N THR A 159 3.49 6.19 -15.67
CA THR A 159 3.99 6.36 -17.04
C THR A 159 3.94 5.06 -17.85
N GLU A 160 3.76 5.19 -19.16
CA GLU A 160 3.83 4.07 -20.13
C GLU A 160 5.19 3.35 -20.09
N HIS A 161 6.27 4.08 -19.80
CA HIS A 161 7.58 3.45 -19.62
C HIS A 161 7.59 2.49 -18.43
N MET A 162 7.01 2.90 -17.29
CA MET A 162 6.91 2.03 -16.12
C MET A 162 5.94 0.88 -16.35
N GLU A 163 4.89 1.09 -17.13
CA GLU A 163 3.96 0.03 -17.55
C GLU A 163 4.69 -1.02 -18.39
N ALA A 164 5.48 -0.61 -19.38
CA ALA A 164 6.30 -1.53 -20.18
C ALA A 164 7.26 -2.34 -19.29
N VAL A 165 7.86 -1.73 -18.27
CA VAL A 165 8.68 -2.44 -17.29
C VAL A 165 7.84 -3.44 -16.47
N ALA A 166 6.64 -3.06 -16.01
CA ALA A 166 5.76 -3.95 -15.27
C ALA A 166 5.35 -5.19 -16.11
N LEU A 167 4.93 -4.96 -17.36
CA LEU A 167 4.51 -6.02 -18.29
C LEU A 167 5.67 -6.96 -18.66
N VAL A 168 6.85 -6.41 -18.95
CA VAL A 168 7.98 -7.19 -19.51
C VAL A 168 8.87 -7.76 -18.42
N ASP A 169 9.35 -6.92 -17.50
CA ASP A 169 10.33 -7.32 -16.48
C ASP A 169 9.66 -8.01 -15.28
N TRP A 170 8.48 -7.55 -14.86
CA TRP A 170 7.78 -8.08 -13.68
C TRP A 170 6.68 -9.08 -14.05
N GLN A 171 6.24 -9.07 -15.31
CA GLN A 171 5.18 -9.94 -15.84
C GLN A 171 3.84 -9.76 -15.12
N GLN A 172 3.44 -8.51 -14.91
CA GLN A 172 2.21 -8.10 -14.22
C GLN A 172 1.32 -7.29 -15.15
#